data_AF-A0A9W9GKM9-F1
#
_entry.id   AF-A0A9W9GKM9-F1
#
_cell.length_a   1.000
_cell.length_b   1.000
_cell.length_c   1.000
_cell.angle_alpha   90.00
_cell.angle_beta   90.00
_cell.angle_gamma   90.00
#
_symmetry.space_group_name_H-M   'P 1'
#
loop_
_entity.id
_entity.type
_entity.pdbx_description
1 polymer ?
#
loop_
_entity_poly.entity_id
_entity_poly.type
_entity_poly.pdbx_seq_one_letter_code
_entity_poly.pdbx_strand_id
1 'polypeptide(L)'
;MQKVIQRTAAARKQAQKKLFRAQRREELVERSQGIRSRREFNKSIIANQKAARENRWEDWAKRDLAPKRDVGVLEFTYGTMDGAAMHPPPIPKHLRSKQILFAVADRVCIIRGRDVGKISDITQVNTESETVTLKDLNMADVTVPEWAKDGMGMKGDVMTQAMPVPMDNIRHVIALEDPDTQEVVDHIIEHAYAGKPYFERPSWSKLPRFTRYVSGLDIEIPWPKEEEPEIKDYDCDTSRYEVDIPSWTPTLESAPFPSSVLDEVRNKYSRFRTRHDPEFVREKVIEEYRREWLDSQSLLTPLGQFRQQRAAKSAAAKASKLDANGNVMMDSETDAFISQFMNMNMGKSVKSKQKSPKTKQTA
;
A
#
# COMPACT_ATOMS: atom_id res chain seq x y z
N MET A 1 25.40 -9.63 -27.29
CA MET A 1 24.31 -10.03 -26.37
C MET A 1 23.90 -8.97 -25.36
N GLN A 2 24.83 -8.19 -24.81
CA GLN A 2 24.51 -7.18 -23.78
C GLN A 2 23.47 -6.16 -24.28
N LYS A 3 23.53 -5.79 -25.58
CA LYS A 3 22.55 -4.89 -26.23
C LYS A 3 21.12 -5.47 -26.26
N VAL A 4 20.98 -6.80 -26.43
CA VAL A 4 19.67 -7.47 -26.43
C VAL A 4 19.05 -7.42 -25.03
N ILE A 5 19.85 -7.70 -23.99
CA ILE A 5 19.41 -7.59 -22.59
C ILE A 5 19.01 -6.15 -22.27
N GLN A 6 19.82 -5.16 -22.66
CA GLN A 6 19.48 -3.74 -22.49
C GLN A 6 18.17 -3.36 -23.19
N ARG A 7 17.91 -3.87 -24.40
CA ARG A 7 16.64 -3.65 -25.12
C ARG A 7 15.44 -4.20 -24.34
N THR A 8 15.54 -5.40 -23.79
CA THR A 8 14.47 -6.00 -22.98
C THR A 8 14.24 -5.20 -21.70
N ALA A 9 15.31 -4.79 -21.02
CA ALA A 9 15.25 -3.98 -19.81
C ALA A 9 14.63 -2.59 -20.08
N ALA A 10 14.99 -1.95 -21.20
CA ALA A 10 14.41 -0.68 -21.62
C ALA A 10 12.91 -0.82 -21.93
N ALA A 11 12.51 -1.89 -22.63
CA ALA A 11 11.10 -2.16 -22.89
C ALA A 11 10.30 -2.38 -21.59
N ARG A 12 10.86 -3.12 -20.61
CA ARG A 12 10.25 -3.31 -19.29
C ARG A 12 10.07 -2.00 -18.55
N LYS A 13 11.11 -1.16 -18.50
CA LYS A 13 11.04 0.17 -17.89
C LYS A 13 9.98 1.06 -18.55
N GLN A 14 9.87 1.01 -19.88
CA GLN A 14 8.86 1.76 -20.61
C GLN A 14 7.44 1.28 -20.29
N ALA A 15 7.21 -0.04 -20.25
CA ALA A 15 5.93 -0.62 -19.87
C ALA A 15 5.55 -0.28 -18.43
N GLN A 16 6.49 -0.41 -17.49
CA GLN A 16 6.32 -0.03 -16.08
C GLN A 16 5.99 1.47 -15.95
N LYS A 17 6.67 2.35 -16.70
CA LYS A 17 6.37 3.79 -16.69
C LYS A 17 4.97 4.08 -17.22
N LYS A 18 4.50 3.36 -18.25
CA LYS A 18 3.13 3.49 -18.77
C LYS A 18 2.11 3.01 -17.74
N LEU A 19 2.37 1.87 -17.11
CA LEU A 19 1.52 1.30 -16.06
C LEU A 19 1.44 2.25 -14.85
N PHE A 20 2.56 2.77 -14.37
CA PHE A 20 2.58 3.75 -13.27
C PHE A 20 1.81 5.02 -13.60
N ARG A 21 1.89 5.51 -14.85
CA ARG A 21 1.08 6.65 -15.31
C ARG A 21 -0.41 6.34 -15.37
N ALA A 22 -0.78 5.13 -15.78
CA ALA A 22 -2.17 4.68 -15.80
C ALA A 22 -2.72 4.55 -14.37
N GLN A 23 -2.00 3.85 -13.49
CA GLN A 23 -2.34 3.73 -12.06
C GLN A 23 -2.51 5.10 -11.40
N ARG A 24 -1.57 6.02 -11.62
CA ARG A 24 -1.70 7.39 -11.08
C ARG A 24 -2.93 8.12 -11.61
N ARG A 25 -3.35 7.86 -12.85
CA ARG A 25 -4.58 8.43 -13.41
C ARG A 25 -5.82 7.80 -12.78
N GLU A 26 -5.84 6.49 -12.61
CA GLU A 26 -6.89 5.74 -11.91
C GLU A 26 -7.04 6.23 -10.46
N GLU A 27 -5.94 6.33 -9.71
CA GLU A 27 -5.91 6.87 -8.34
C GLU A 27 -6.49 8.29 -8.25
N LEU A 28 -6.24 9.15 -9.24
CA LEU A 28 -6.81 10.50 -9.28
C LEU A 28 -8.32 10.47 -9.54
N VAL A 29 -8.80 9.58 -10.41
CA VAL A 29 -10.23 9.38 -10.67
C VAL A 29 -10.92 8.84 -9.43
N GLU A 30 -10.38 7.79 -8.82
CA GLU A 30 -10.88 7.21 -7.57
C GLU A 30 -10.91 8.26 -6.45
N ARG A 31 -9.85 9.06 -6.30
CA ARG A 31 -9.81 10.16 -5.31
C ARG A 31 -10.89 11.20 -5.57
N SER A 32 -11.07 11.62 -6.81
CA SER A 32 -12.10 12.60 -7.19
C SER A 32 -13.50 12.06 -6.91
N GLN A 33 -13.78 10.81 -7.29
CA GLN A 33 -15.03 10.12 -7.04
C GLN A 33 -15.29 9.95 -5.54
N GLY A 34 -14.30 9.53 -4.76
CA GLY A 34 -14.41 9.38 -3.31
C GLY A 34 -14.66 10.71 -2.58
N ILE A 35 -14.06 11.80 -3.03
CA ILE A 35 -14.34 13.14 -2.49
C ILE A 35 -15.78 13.56 -2.83
N ARG A 36 -16.23 13.30 -4.05
CA ARG A 36 -17.58 13.64 -4.50
C ARG A 36 -18.63 12.86 -3.70
N SER A 37 -18.51 11.53 -3.62
CA SER A 37 -19.45 10.70 -2.87
C SER A 37 -19.52 11.09 -1.40
N ARG A 38 -18.37 11.40 -0.78
CA ARG A 38 -18.33 11.91 0.60
C ARG A 38 -19.00 13.26 0.78
N ARG A 39 -18.84 14.18 -0.19
CA ARG A 39 -19.53 15.48 -0.15
C ARG A 39 -21.04 15.31 -0.29
N GLU A 40 -21.49 14.44 -1.18
CA GLU A 40 -22.90 14.13 -1.39
C GLU A 40 -23.53 13.52 -0.13
N PHE A 41 -22.87 12.52 0.46
CA PHE A 41 -23.28 11.90 1.74
C PHE A 41 -23.31 12.91 2.90
N ASN A 42 -22.27 13.73 3.06
CA ASN A 42 -22.27 14.75 4.11
C ASN A 42 -23.35 15.81 3.88
N LYS A 43 -23.63 16.15 2.62
CA LYS A 43 -24.68 17.11 2.27
C LYS A 43 -26.06 16.60 2.66
N SER A 44 -26.37 15.31 2.42
CA SER A 44 -27.66 14.72 2.83
C SER A 44 -27.82 14.73 4.35
N ILE A 45 -26.78 14.36 5.11
CA ILE A 45 -26.81 14.40 6.58
C ILE A 45 -27.05 15.83 7.09
N ILE A 46 -26.30 16.82 6.57
CA ILE A 46 -26.43 18.22 6.99
C ILE A 46 -27.82 18.76 6.63
N ALA A 47 -28.36 18.40 5.46
CA ALA A 47 -29.69 18.80 5.04
C ALA A 47 -30.75 18.27 6.02
N ASN A 48 -30.68 16.98 6.39
CA ASN A 48 -31.59 16.37 7.35
C ASN A 48 -31.51 17.06 8.73
N GLN A 49 -30.29 17.38 9.20
CA GLN A 49 -30.10 18.11 10.46
C GLN A 49 -30.61 19.55 10.43
N LYS A 50 -30.54 20.23 9.28
CA LYS A 50 -31.09 21.58 9.11
C LYS A 50 -32.61 21.53 9.08
N ALA A 51 -33.19 20.64 8.28
CA ALA A 51 -34.63 20.43 8.22
C ALA A 51 -35.21 20.09 9.60
N ALA A 52 -34.56 19.22 10.37
CA ALA A 52 -34.99 18.89 11.74
C ALA A 52 -34.97 20.10 12.70
N ARG A 53 -34.00 21.02 12.54
CA ARG A 53 -33.94 22.26 13.34
C ARG A 53 -35.04 23.24 12.95
N GLU A 54 -35.26 23.43 11.66
CA GLU A 54 -36.35 24.26 11.14
C GLU A 54 -37.70 23.72 11.59
N ASN A 55 -37.94 22.42 11.45
CA ASN A 55 -39.18 21.77 11.90
C ASN A 55 -39.42 22.01 13.40
N ARG A 56 -38.40 21.80 14.24
CA ARG A 56 -38.52 22.04 15.69
C ARG A 56 -38.88 23.51 16.00
N TRP A 57 -38.28 24.45 15.28
CA TRP A 57 -38.57 25.87 15.47
C TRP A 57 -40.00 26.22 15.02
N GLU A 58 -40.44 25.69 13.88
CA GLU A 58 -41.81 25.87 13.40
C GLU A 58 -42.85 25.29 14.36
N ASP A 59 -42.59 24.09 14.90
CA ASP A 59 -43.49 23.43 15.85
C ASP A 59 -43.60 24.25 17.14
N TRP A 60 -42.48 24.80 17.60
CA TRP A 60 -42.46 25.70 18.75
C TRP A 60 -43.21 27.01 18.49
N ALA A 61 -43.04 27.61 17.31
CA ALA A 61 -43.63 28.89 16.95
C ALA A 61 -45.15 28.77 16.70
N LYS A 62 -45.58 27.71 16.02
CA LYS A 62 -46.98 27.49 15.61
C LYS A 62 -47.80 26.78 16.69
N ARG A 63 -47.16 26.06 17.63
CA ARG A 63 -47.81 25.31 18.73
C ARG A 63 -48.95 24.43 18.21
N ASP A 64 -50.20 24.81 18.47
CA ASP A 64 -51.40 24.06 18.09
C ASP A 64 -51.64 24.06 16.58
N LEU A 65 -51.02 24.98 15.83
CA LEU A 65 -51.05 25.06 14.37
C LEU A 65 -49.82 24.40 13.72
N ALA A 66 -49.09 23.54 14.44
CA ALA A 66 -47.96 22.82 13.88
C ALA A 66 -48.42 21.93 12.70
N PRO A 67 -47.73 21.97 11.55
CA PRO A 67 -48.14 21.19 10.39
C PRO A 67 -47.92 19.70 10.66
N LYS A 68 -48.93 18.88 10.35
CA LYS A 68 -48.73 17.42 10.23
C LYS A 68 -47.87 17.18 9.00
N ARG A 69 -46.68 16.61 9.17
CA ARG A 69 -45.73 16.36 8.07
C ARG A 69 -45.85 14.94 7.51
N ASP A 70 -46.50 14.06 8.26
CA ASP A 70 -46.78 12.66 7.93
C ASP A 70 -48.04 12.51 7.07
N VAL A 71 -48.34 13.47 6.19
CA VAL A 71 -49.53 13.44 5.32
C VAL A 71 -49.18 13.84 3.89
N GLY A 72 -49.97 13.35 2.93
CA GLY A 72 -49.78 13.66 1.51
C GLY A 72 -48.60 12.91 0.90
N VAL A 73 -47.71 13.61 0.19
CA VAL A 73 -46.58 12.98 -0.53
C VAL A 73 -45.61 12.27 0.42
N LEU A 74 -45.51 12.74 1.68
CA LEU A 74 -44.60 12.20 2.68
C LEU A 74 -45.30 11.30 3.72
N GLU A 75 -46.54 10.87 3.47
CA GLU A 75 -47.34 10.11 4.44
C GLU A 75 -46.60 8.88 5.00
N PHE A 76 -45.98 8.09 4.14
CA PHE A 76 -45.21 6.91 4.54
C PHE A 76 -43.72 7.18 4.69
N THR A 77 -43.21 8.29 4.17
CA THR A 77 -41.75 8.53 4.05
C THR A 77 -41.23 9.62 4.99
N TYR A 78 -42.08 10.34 5.70
CA TYR A 78 -41.60 11.33 6.65
C TYR A 78 -40.76 10.69 7.76
N GLY A 79 -39.63 11.31 8.10
CA GLY A 79 -38.72 10.82 9.14
C GLY A 79 -37.85 9.62 8.74
N THR A 80 -38.01 9.09 7.53
CA THR A 80 -37.20 7.98 7.01
C THR A 80 -35.87 8.46 6.44
N MET A 81 -34.91 7.54 6.38
CA MET A 81 -33.58 7.75 5.81
C MET A 81 -33.54 7.26 4.37
N ASP A 82 -32.75 7.91 3.53
CA ASP A 82 -32.48 7.44 2.18
C ASP A 82 -31.63 6.16 2.21
N GLY A 83 -31.85 5.23 1.27
CA GLY A 83 -31.07 3.99 1.16
C GLY A 83 -29.56 4.24 0.99
N ALA A 84 -29.17 5.37 0.38
CA ALA A 84 -27.76 5.75 0.28
C ALA A 84 -27.11 5.99 1.66
N ALA A 85 -27.89 6.31 2.70
CA ALA A 85 -27.36 6.50 4.05
C ALA A 85 -26.86 5.20 4.70
N MET A 86 -27.37 4.03 4.25
CA MET A 86 -26.95 2.70 4.71
C MET A 86 -25.54 2.34 4.24
N HIS A 87 -25.06 2.97 3.18
CA HIS A 87 -23.77 2.66 2.57
C HIS A 87 -22.87 3.90 2.64
N PRO A 88 -22.24 4.15 3.81
CA PRO A 88 -21.31 5.26 3.94
C PRO A 88 -20.17 5.12 2.93
N PRO A 89 -19.70 6.24 2.35
CA PRO A 89 -18.66 6.20 1.33
C PRO A 89 -17.35 5.64 1.91
N PRO A 90 -16.59 4.87 1.12
CA PRO A 90 -15.37 4.24 1.61
C PRO A 90 -14.31 5.28 1.98
N ILE A 91 -13.60 5.04 3.07
CA ILE A 91 -12.48 5.87 3.50
C ILE A 91 -11.30 5.63 2.54
N PRO A 92 -10.49 6.62 2.17
CA PRO A 92 -9.29 6.39 1.35
C PRO A 92 -8.31 5.41 2.03
N LYS A 93 -7.71 4.49 1.26
CA LYS A 93 -6.82 3.42 1.78
C LYS A 93 -5.71 3.90 2.72
N HIS A 94 -5.17 5.10 2.52
CA HIS A 94 -4.09 5.67 3.34
C HIS A 94 -4.58 6.27 4.68
N LEU A 95 -5.87 6.56 4.80
CA LEU A 95 -6.51 7.02 6.04
C LEU A 95 -7.19 5.88 6.80
N ARG A 96 -7.38 4.72 6.15
CA ARG A 96 -7.93 3.52 6.80
C ARG A 96 -6.96 3.00 7.86
N SER A 97 -7.52 2.59 8.98
CA SER A 97 -6.93 1.81 10.04
C SER A 97 -6.41 0.49 9.48
N LYS A 98 -5.11 0.25 9.63
CA LYS A 98 -4.44 -0.94 9.10
C LYS A 98 -4.87 -2.22 9.82
N GLN A 99 -5.21 -2.10 11.10
CA GLN A 99 -5.57 -3.19 11.98
C GLN A 99 -6.94 -2.90 12.58
N ILE A 100 -7.94 -3.63 12.10
CA ILE A 100 -9.30 -3.53 12.62
C ILE A 100 -9.42 -4.52 13.78
N LEU A 101 -9.83 -4.02 14.93
CA LEU A 101 -9.91 -4.81 16.16
C LEU A 101 -11.25 -5.52 16.32
N PHE A 102 -12.24 -5.24 15.48
CA PHE A 102 -13.59 -5.80 15.58
C PHE A 102 -13.81 -6.95 14.58
N ALA A 103 -14.55 -7.96 15.00
CA ALA A 103 -15.01 -9.09 14.20
C ALA A 103 -16.53 -9.28 14.36
N VAL A 104 -17.10 -10.09 13.46
CA VAL A 104 -18.51 -10.50 13.56
C VAL A 104 -18.70 -11.35 14.81
N ALA A 105 -19.83 -11.18 15.50
CA ALA A 105 -20.17 -11.80 16.78
C ALA A 105 -19.38 -11.31 18.02
N ASP A 106 -18.58 -10.24 17.90
CA ASP A 106 -18.04 -9.57 19.10
C ASP A 106 -19.16 -8.84 19.87
N ARG A 107 -19.10 -8.94 21.21
CA ARG A 107 -19.94 -8.15 22.11
C ARG A 107 -19.38 -6.74 22.24
N VAL A 108 -20.22 -5.75 21.97
CA VAL A 108 -19.80 -4.36 21.98
C VAL A 108 -20.84 -3.41 22.56
N CYS A 109 -20.37 -2.29 23.12
CA CYS A 109 -21.17 -1.23 23.69
C CYS A 109 -21.06 0.05 22.86
N ILE A 110 -22.18 0.74 22.66
CA ILE A 110 -22.24 2.05 21.99
C ILE A 110 -21.91 3.16 23.00
N ILE A 111 -20.89 3.97 22.72
CA ILE A 111 -20.56 5.15 23.55
C ILE A 111 -21.28 6.41 23.08
N ARG A 112 -21.51 6.56 21.76
CA ARG A 112 -22.04 7.79 21.16
C ARG A 112 -23.20 7.49 20.22
N GLY A 113 -24.25 8.30 20.30
CA GLY A 113 -25.42 8.21 19.42
C GLY A 113 -26.74 8.21 20.17
N ARG A 114 -27.79 7.64 19.56
CA ARG A 114 -29.12 7.50 20.17
C ARG A 114 -29.16 6.36 21.21
N ASP A 115 -28.45 5.28 20.92
CA ASP A 115 -28.50 4.02 21.67
C ASP A 115 -27.30 3.85 22.63
N VAL A 116 -26.88 4.95 23.27
CA VAL A 116 -25.70 4.98 24.18
C VAL A 116 -25.91 4.05 25.37
N GLY A 117 -24.87 3.30 25.73
CA GLY A 117 -24.86 2.36 26.85
C GLY A 117 -25.48 1.00 26.56
N LYS A 118 -26.14 0.83 25.40
CA LYS A 118 -26.67 -0.49 24.99
C LYS A 118 -25.55 -1.39 24.49
N ILE A 119 -25.67 -2.67 24.82
CA ILE A 119 -24.73 -3.73 24.45
C ILE A 119 -25.40 -4.64 23.43
N SER A 120 -24.69 -5.00 22.37
CA SER A 120 -25.16 -5.94 21.35
C SER A 120 -24.00 -6.62 20.65
N ASP A 121 -24.33 -7.63 19.86
CA ASP A 121 -23.36 -8.34 19.02
C ASP A 121 -23.24 -7.68 17.63
N ILE A 122 -22.04 -7.76 17.07
CA ILE A 122 -21.77 -7.29 15.71
C ILE A 122 -22.32 -8.28 14.67
N THR A 123 -23.11 -7.80 13.72
CA THR A 123 -23.64 -8.61 12.60
C THR A 123 -22.76 -8.55 11.36
N GLN A 124 -22.28 -7.37 10.99
CA GLN A 124 -21.42 -7.17 9.83
C GLN A 124 -20.36 -6.11 10.12
N VAL A 125 -19.14 -6.38 9.68
CA VAL A 125 -18.01 -5.45 9.74
C VAL A 125 -17.68 -4.99 8.33
N ASN A 126 -17.75 -3.68 8.08
CA ASN A 126 -17.29 -3.08 6.83
C ASN A 126 -15.92 -2.43 7.05
N THR A 127 -14.88 -3.06 6.49
CA THR A 127 -13.49 -2.60 6.62
C THR A 127 -13.17 -1.39 5.74
N GLU A 128 -14.00 -1.10 4.73
CA GLU A 128 -13.73 -0.01 3.79
C GLU A 128 -14.20 1.34 4.30
N SER A 129 -15.36 1.36 4.95
CA SER A 129 -15.97 2.54 5.57
C SER A 129 -15.68 2.65 7.07
N GLU A 130 -15.03 1.65 7.67
CA GLU A 130 -14.80 1.54 9.12
C GLU A 130 -16.09 1.66 9.93
N THR A 131 -17.11 0.95 9.45
CA THR A 131 -18.42 0.91 10.09
C THR A 131 -18.83 -0.51 10.42
N VAL A 132 -19.66 -0.63 11.43
CA VAL A 132 -20.14 -1.88 11.99
C VAL A 132 -21.65 -1.81 12.05
N THR A 133 -22.34 -2.88 11.63
CA THR A 133 -23.77 -3.04 11.90
C THR A 133 -23.96 -3.89 13.13
N LEU A 134 -24.86 -3.45 13.99
CA LEU A 134 -25.17 -4.11 15.25
C LEU A 134 -26.53 -4.80 15.15
N LYS A 135 -26.71 -5.88 15.91
CA LYS A 135 -27.99 -6.58 15.97
C LYS A 135 -29.02 -5.73 16.72
N ASP A 136 -30.15 -5.44 16.08
CA ASP A 136 -31.32 -4.75 16.66
C ASP A 136 -31.05 -3.38 17.33
N LEU A 137 -29.87 -2.78 17.09
CA LEU A 137 -29.49 -1.45 17.58
C LEU A 137 -29.30 -0.47 16.43
N ASN A 138 -29.47 0.83 16.72
CA ASN A 138 -29.41 1.89 15.73
C ASN A 138 -30.37 1.67 14.55
N MET A 139 -31.53 1.09 14.83
CA MET A 139 -32.58 0.81 13.84
C MET A 139 -33.17 2.11 13.31
N ALA A 140 -33.21 2.28 11.99
CA ALA A 140 -33.88 3.40 11.34
C ALA A 140 -34.77 2.89 10.22
N ASP A 141 -35.82 3.65 9.96
CA ASP A 141 -36.71 3.43 8.84
C ASP A 141 -36.06 3.97 7.57
N VAL A 142 -35.89 3.10 6.57
CA VAL A 142 -35.24 3.42 5.30
C VAL A 142 -36.26 3.40 4.19
N THR A 143 -36.24 4.40 3.30
CA THR A 143 -37.08 4.41 2.10
C THR A 143 -36.60 3.36 1.11
N VAL A 144 -37.52 2.52 0.66
CA VAL A 144 -37.24 1.54 -0.38
C VAL A 144 -37.63 2.15 -1.73
N PRO A 145 -36.68 2.33 -2.67
CA PRO A 145 -37.00 2.83 -3.99
C PRO A 145 -37.84 1.81 -4.77
N GLU A 146 -38.69 2.30 -5.68
CA GLU A 146 -39.68 1.47 -6.40
C GLU A 146 -39.06 0.26 -7.11
N TRP A 147 -37.92 0.44 -7.78
CA TRP A 147 -37.19 -0.65 -8.45
C TRP A 147 -36.74 -1.78 -7.51
N ALA A 148 -36.53 -1.50 -6.21
CA ALA A 148 -36.13 -2.49 -5.22
C ALA A 148 -37.34 -3.21 -4.60
N LYS A 149 -38.53 -2.59 -4.62
CA LYS A 149 -39.77 -3.19 -4.08
C LYS A 149 -40.16 -4.44 -4.85
N ASP A 150 -40.11 -4.37 -6.18
CA ASP A 150 -40.42 -5.48 -7.07
C ASP A 150 -39.47 -6.67 -6.87
N GLY A 151 -38.19 -6.39 -6.64
CA GLY A 151 -37.17 -7.41 -6.41
C GLY A 151 -37.26 -8.10 -5.04
N MET A 152 -37.68 -7.38 -3.99
CA MET A 152 -37.83 -7.94 -2.64
C MET A 152 -39.25 -8.45 -2.34
N GLY A 153 -40.23 -8.24 -3.23
CA GLY A 153 -41.62 -8.61 -3.01
C GLY A 153 -42.28 -7.83 -1.84
N MET A 154 -41.70 -6.68 -1.47
CA MET A 154 -42.14 -5.86 -0.35
C MET A 154 -43.26 -4.92 -0.79
N LYS A 155 -44.39 -4.91 -0.07
CA LYS A 155 -45.52 -3.99 -0.34
C LYS A 155 -45.37 -2.62 0.33
N GLY A 156 -44.49 -2.50 1.32
CA GLY A 156 -44.27 -1.27 2.08
C GLY A 156 -43.25 -0.35 1.41
N ASP A 157 -43.44 0.96 1.55
CA ASP A 157 -42.51 1.99 1.07
C ASP A 157 -41.27 2.14 1.96
N VAL A 158 -41.33 1.55 3.15
CA VAL A 158 -40.35 1.71 4.22
C VAL A 158 -39.98 0.36 4.78
N MET A 159 -38.70 0.21 5.10
CA MET A 159 -38.16 -0.95 5.79
C MET A 159 -37.27 -0.50 6.95
N THR A 160 -37.52 -1.02 8.14
CA THR A 160 -36.67 -0.77 9.30
C THR A 160 -35.43 -1.65 9.23
N GLN A 161 -34.24 -1.05 9.23
CA GLN A 161 -32.96 -1.76 9.19
C GLN A 161 -31.94 -1.14 10.17
N ALA A 162 -30.93 -1.93 10.57
CA ALA A 162 -29.86 -1.46 11.43
C ALA A 162 -28.90 -0.57 10.64
N MET A 163 -28.79 0.71 11.04
CA MET A 163 -27.88 1.65 10.39
C MET A 163 -26.43 1.39 10.82
N PRO A 164 -25.45 1.50 9.90
CA PRO A 164 -24.04 1.33 10.23
C PRO A 164 -23.56 2.38 11.24
N VAL A 165 -22.86 1.92 12.28
CA VAL A 165 -22.24 2.74 13.31
C VAL A 165 -20.72 2.81 13.07
N PRO A 166 -20.08 3.98 13.14
CA PRO A 166 -18.62 4.08 13.06
C PRO A 166 -17.92 3.29 14.16
N MET A 167 -16.80 2.64 13.84
CA MET A 167 -15.99 1.86 14.80
C MET A 167 -15.55 2.70 16.02
N ASP A 168 -15.28 4.00 15.83
CA ASP A 168 -14.88 4.91 16.90
C ASP A 168 -15.96 5.12 17.98
N ASN A 169 -17.22 4.89 17.65
CA ASN A 169 -18.35 5.09 18.58
C ASN A 169 -18.67 3.84 19.40
N ILE A 170 -17.93 2.76 19.21
CA ILE A 170 -18.16 1.46 19.80
C ILE A 170 -16.95 1.01 20.61
N ARG A 171 -17.16 0.22 21.67
CA ARG A 171 -16.11 -0.45 22.44
C ARG A 171 -16.41 -1.91 22.68
N HIS A 172 -15.35 -2.71 22.85
CA HIS A 172 -15.47 -4.09 23.25
C HIS A 172 -16.01 -4.21 24.68
N VAL A 173 -16.84 -5.23 24.88
CA VAL A 173 -17.29 -5.67 26.20
C VAL A 173 -16.71 -7.05 26.45
N ILE A 174 -16.00 -7.20 27.56
CA ILE A 174 -15.41 -8.48 27.97
C ILE A 174 -15.80 -8.76 29.40
N ALA A 175 -16.19 -10.00 29.65
CA ALA A 175 -16.34 -10.53 31.00
C ALA A 175 -14.94 -10.82 31.58
N LEU A 176 -14.54 -10.11 32.62
CA LEU A 176 -13.30 -10.35 33.37
C LEU A 176 -13.65 -10.71 34.81
N GLU A 177 -12.80 -11.52 35.43
CA GLU A 177 -12.85 -11.78 36.87
C GLU A 177 -12.15 -10.65 37.60
N ASP A 178 -12.87 -10.01 38.53
CA ASP A 178 -12.30 -8.97 39.38
C ASP A 178 -11.41 -9.61 40.46
N PRO A 179 -10.13 -9.22 40.59
CA PRO A 179 -9.18 -9.88 41.49
C PRO A 179 -9.60 -9.86 42.96
N ASP A 180 -10.36 -8.86 43.39
CA ASP A 180 -10.75 -8.68 44.79
C ASP A 180 -12.03 -9.45 45.14
N THR A 181 -12.99 -9.51 44.23
CA THR A 181 -14.32 -10.10 44.46
C THR A 181 -14.50 -11.50 43.89
N GLN A 182 -13.63 -11.92 42.95
CA GLN A 182 -13.74 -13.17 42.17
C GLN A 182 -15.06 -13.32 41.40
N GLU A 183 -15.81 -12.23 41.25
CA GLU A 183 -17.04 -12.21 40.44
C GLU A 183 -16.69 -11.86 38.99
N VAL A 184 -17.37 -12.53 38.06
CA VAL A 184 -17.23 -12.24 36.62
C VAL A 184 -18.11 -11.05 36.29
N VAL A 185 -17.48 -9.92 35.96
CA VAL A 185 -18.18 -8.66 35.64
C VAL A 185 -17.90 -8.28 34.18
N ASP A 186 -18.91 -7.77 33.49
CA ASP A 186 -18.76 -7.21 32.15
C ASP A 186 -18.05 -5.84 32.23
N HIS A 187 -16.86 -5.75 31.65
CA HIS A 187 -16.08 -4.52 31.55
C HIS A 187 -16.13 -3.95 30.13
N ILE A 188 -16.25 -2.63 30.04
CA ILE A 188 -16.15 -1.88 28.78
C ILE A 188 -14.69 -1.46 28.59
N ILE A 189 -14.10 -1.84 27.48
CA ILE A 189 -12.70 -1.53 27.18
C ILE A 189 -12.60 -0.15 26.53
N GLU A 190 -11.84 0.77 27.10
CA GLU A 190 -11.65 2.09 26.51
C GLU A 190 -10.73 2.06 25.29
N HIS A 191 -9.63 1.33 25.38
CA HIS A 191 -8.59 1.25 24.36
C HIS A 191 -8.09 -0.18 24.20
N ALA A 192 -8.01 -0.63 22.95
CA ALA A 192 -7.43 -1.91 22.59
C ALA A 192 -6.38 -1.71 21.50
N TYR A 193 -5.41 -2.60 21.43
CA TYR A 193 -4.36 -2.56 20.41
C TYR A 193 -4.10 -3.95 19.85
N ALA A 194 -3.59 -4.01 18.62
CA ALA A 194 -3.17 -5.25 17.98
C ALA A 194 -1.72 -5.59 18.33
N GLY A 195 -1.48 -6.84 18.70
CA GLY A 195 -0.17 -7.33 19.15
C GLY A 195 0.24 -8.66 18.52
N LYS A 196 1.29 -9.24 19.09
CA LYS A 196 1.75 -10.61 18.83
C LYS A 196 1.13 -11.53 19.90
N PRO A 197 0.92 -12.83 19.64
CA PRO A 197 1.39 -13.62 18.49
C PRO A 197 0.56 -13.46 17.22
N TYR A 198 1.16 -13.83 16.08
CA TYR A 198 0.44 -13.95 14.81
C TYR A 198 0.09 -15.40 14.58
N PHE A 199 -1.20 -15.72 14.53
CA PHE A 199 -1.68 -17.07 14.26
C PHE A 199 -1.81 -17.31 12.74
N GLU A 200 -1.54 -18.54 12.33
CA GLU A 200 -1.93 -19.04 11.02
C GLU A 200 -3.37 -19.52 11.11
N ARG A 201 -4.25 -18.88 10.34
CA ARG A 201 -5.67 -19.20 10.29
C ARG A 201 -5.97 -19.97 9.01
N PRO A 202 -7.01 -20.81 9.00
CA PRO A 202 -7.42 -21.51 7.79
C PRO A 202 -7.84 -20.52 6.70
N SER A 203 -7.73 -20.93 5.43
CA SER A 203 -7.95 -20.07 4.26
C SER A 203 -9.35 -19.43 4.21
N TRP A 204 -10.35 -20.08 4.83
CA TRP A 204 -11.74 -19.61 4.86
C TRP A 204 -12.03 -18.59 5.97
N SER A 205 -11.15 -18.46 6.97
CA SER A 205 -11.39 -17.59 8.13
C SER A 205 -11.24 -16.12 7.74
N LYS A 206 -12.20 -15.28 8.12
CA LYS A 206 -12.16 -13.83 7.85
C LYS A 206 -11.45 -13.04 8.94
N LEU A 207 -11.11 -13.69 10.05
CA LEU A 207 -10.42 -13.06 11.18
C LEU A 207 -9.00 -12.62 10.85
N PRO A 208 -8.52 -11.50 11.43
CA PRO A 208 -7.13 -11.09 11.31
C PRO A 208 -6.15 -12.08 11.96
N ARG A 209 -4.91 -12.11 11.44
CA ARG A 209 -3.84 -12.98 11.96
C ARG A 209 -3.30 -12.55 13.33
N PHE A 210 -3.42 -11.27 13.69
CA PHE A 210 -2.88 -10.74 14.96
C PHE A 210 -3.82 -11.02 16.14
N THR A 211 -3.27 -11.04 17.35
CA THR A 211 -4.04 -10.97 18.60
C THR A 211 -4.31 -9.53 18.99
N ARG A 212 -5.32 -9.32 19.83
CA ARG A 212 -5.73 -7.99 20.31
C ARG A 212 -5.72 -7.98 21.84
N TYR A 213 -5.28 -6.87 22.42
CA TYR A 213 -5.06 -6.73 23.85
C TYR A 213 -5.72 -5.45 24.38
N VAL A 214 -6.14 -5.50 25.64
CA VAL A 214 -6.54 -4.33 26.42
C VAL A 214 -5.30 -3.50 26.72
N SER A 215 -5.30 -2.22 26.36
CA SER A 215 -4.15 -1.36 26.61
C SER A 215 -3.88 -1.19 28.11
N GLY A 216 -2.63 -1.39 28.54
CA GLY A 216 -2.20 -1.17 29.92
C GLY A 216 -2.33 -2.39 30.83
N LEU A 217 -3.31 -3.26 30.59
CA LEU A 217 -3.46 -4.54 31.29
C LEU A 217 -2.85 -5.72 30.51
N ASP A 218 -2.66 -5.55 29.19
CA ASP A 218 -2.15 -6.58 28.27
C ASP A 218 -2.94 -7.91 28.35
N ILE A 219 -4.22 -7.82 28.72
CA ILE A 219 -5.16 -8.94 28.73
C ILE A 219 -5.62 -9.18 27.28
N GLU A 220 -5.51 -10.43 26.82
CA GLU A 220 -5.93 -10.82 25.48
C GLU A 220 -7.45 -10.76 25.34
N ILE A 221 -7.90 -10.15 24.25
CA ILE A 221 -9.30 -10.16 23.83
C ILE A 221 -9.46 -11.31 22.83
N PRO A 222 -10.04 -12.45 23.22
CA PRO A 222 -10.15 -13.58 22.32
C PRO A 222 -11.00 -13.21 21.10
N TRP A 223 -10.60 -13.68 19.92
CA TRP A 223 -11.44 -13.56 18.73
C TRP A 223 -12.67 -14.46 18.86
N PRO A 224 -13.82 -14.06 18.27
CA PRO A 224 -15.02 -14.87 18.30
C PRO A 224 -14.78 -16.17 17.50
N LYS A 225 -15.49 -17.23 17.87
CA LYS A 225 -15.40 -18.52 17.16
C LYS A 225 -16.12 -18.38 15.82
N GLU A 226 -15.42 -18.61 14.72
CA GLU A 226 -16.03 -18.73 13.40
C GLU A 226 -16.47 -20.17 13.18
N GLU A 227 -17.67 -20.34 12.62
CA GLU A 227 -18.14 -21.64 12.14
C GLU A 227 -17.50 -21.94 10.78
N GLU A 228 -17.05 -23.18 10.62
CA GLU A 228 -16.54 -23.66 9.34
C GLU A 228 -17.66 -23.60 8.29
N PRO A 229 -17.46 -22.90 7.15
CA PRO A 229 -18.47 -22.90 6.11
C PRO A 229 -18.62 -24.32 5.56
N GLU A 230 -19.86 -24.74 5.31
CA GLU A 230 -20.15 -25.97 4.59
C GLU A 230 -19.62 -25.85 3.15
N ILE A 231 -18.44 -26.41 2.90
CA ILE A 231 -17.91 -26.56 1.54
C ILE A 231 -18.66 -27.73 0.91
N LYS A 232 -19.49 -27.43 -0.09
CA LYS A 232 -20.26 -28.41 -0.84
C LYS A 232 -19.54 -28.72 -2.13
N ASP A 233 -19.37 -30.00 -2.41
CA ASP A 233 -18.90 -30.46 -3.71
C ASP A 233 -20.07 -30.36 -4.69
N TYR A 234 -19.84 -29.68 -5.80
CA TYR A 234 -20.80 -29.55 -6.89
C TYR A 234 -20.47 -30.53 -8.02
N ASP A 235 -21.44 -30.86 -8.86
CA ASP A 235 -21.24 -31.75 -10.01
C ASP A 235 -20.22 -31.21 -11.04
N CYS A 236 -19.93 -29.91 -11.01
CA CYS A 236 -18.90 -29.29 -11.85
C CYS A 236 -17.49 -29.36 -11.25
N ASP A 237 -17.36 -29.82 -10.00
CA ASP A 237 -16.07 -29.97 -9.34
C ASP A 237 -15.44 -31.30 -9.74
N THR A 238 -14.10 -31.33 -9.71
CA THR A 238 -13.36 -32.56 -9.97
C THR A 238 -13.32 -33.41 -8.72
N SER A 239 -13.50 -34.73 -8.87
CA SER A 239 -13.43 -35.63 -7.73
C SER A 239 -12.03 -35.59 -7.13
N ARG A 240 -11.93 -35.68 -5.80
CA ARG A 240 -10.63 -35.67 -5.11
C ARG A 240 -9.69 -36.77 -5.63
N TYR A 241 -10.24 -37.93 -5.96
CA TYR A 241 -9.48 -39.02 -6.53
C TYR A 241 -8.79 -38.60 -7.84
N GLU A 242 -9.47 -37.91 -8.75
CA GLU A 242 -8.87 -37.44 -10.01
C GLU A 242 -7.82 -36.34 -9.80
N VAL A 243 -8.05 -35.45 -8.84
CA VAL A 243 -7.12 -34.35 -8.52
C VAL A 243 -5.80 -34.88 -7.94
N ASP A 244 -5.89 -35.88 -7.06
CA ASP A 244 -4.74 -36.41 -6.33
C ASP A 244 -3.90 -37.40 -7.18
N ILE A 245 -4.36 -37.82 -8.38
CA ILE A 245 -3.60 -38.72 -9.26
C ILE A 245 -2.36 -38.00 -9.82
N PRO A 246 -1.14 -38.45 -9.49
CA PRO A 246 0.08 -37.89 -10.07
C PRO A 246 0.22 -38.38 -11.52
N SER A 247 -0.22 -37.56 -12.47
CA SER A 247 -0.18 -37.88 -13.90
C SER A 247 1.14 -37.53 -14.60
N TRP A 248 1.91 -36.59 -14.04
CA TRP A 248 3.13 -36.09 -14.67
C TRP A 248 4.39 -36.78 -14.12
N THR A 249 5.14 -37.42 -15.02
CA THR A 249 6.49 -37.95 -14.75
C THR A 249 7.52 -37.10 -15.51
N PRO A 250 8.45 -36.42 -14.83
CA PRO A 250 9.45 -35.60 -15.50
C PRO A 250 10.42 -36.47 -16.32
N THR A 251 10.53 -36.18 -17.62
CA THR A 251 11.49 -36.80 -18.53
C THR A 251 12.53 -35.77 -18.99
N LEU A 252 13.77 -36.22 -19.22
CA LEU A 252 14.83 -35.37 -19.78
C LEU A 252 14.95 -35.51 -21.31
N GLU A 253 14.57 -36.67 -21.84
CA GLU A 253 14.69 -37.01 -23.27
C GLU A 253 13.64 -36.33 -24.14
N SER A 254 12.43 -36.15 -23.61
CA SER A 254 11.31 -35.51 -24.29
C SER A 254 10.89 -34.24 -23.55
N ALA A 255 10.51 -33.22 -24.31
CA ALA A 255 9.91 -32.02 -23.72
C ALA A 255 8.51 -32.38 -23.17
N PRO A 256 8.08 -31.77 -22.05
CA PRO A 256 6.78 -32.06 -21.42
C PRO A 256 5.59 -31.70 -22.31
N PHE A 257 5.79 -30.80 -23.28
CA PHE A 257 4.80 -30.42 -24.28
C PHE A 257 5.44 -30.42 -25.67
N PRO A 258 4.64 -30.59 -26.74
CA PRO A 258 5.10 -30.38 -28.10
C PRO A 258 5.70 -28.98 -28.28
N SER A 259 6.70 -28.85 -29.15
CA SER A 259 7.39 -27.58 -29.39
C SER A 259 6.47 -26.47 -29.94
N SER A 260 5.37 -26.84 -30.59
CA SER A 260 4.35 -25.89 -31.08
C SER A 260 3.69 -25.10 -29.94
N VAL A 261 3.44 -25.74 -28.80
CA VAL A 261 2.76 -25.12 -27.64
C VAL A 261 3.58 -23.97 -27.05
N LEU A 262 4.91 -24.02 -27.18
CA LEU A 262 5.78 -22.95 -26.71
C LEU A 262 5.50 -21.61 -27.39
N ASP A 263 5.08 -21.60 -28.66
CA ASP A 263 4.79 -20.38 -29.40
C ASP A 263 3.41 -19.79 -29.04
N GLU A 264 2.52 -20.60 -28.47
CA GLU A 264 1.23 -20.16 -27.92
C GLU A 264 1.40 -19.56 -26.52
N VAL A 265 2.14 -20.25 -25.65
CA VAL A 265 2.40 -19.80 -24.26
C VAL A 265 3.21 -18.51 -24.24
N ARG A 266 4.11 -18.31 -25.22
CA ARG A 266 4.90 -17.09 -25.35
C ARG A 266 5.03 -16.64 -26.80
N ASN A 267 4.93 -15.33 -26.99
CA ASN A 267 5.26 -14.75 -28.29
C ASN A 267 6.77 -14.90 -28.58
N LYS A 268 7.10 -15.70 -29.60
CA LYS A 268 8.46 -15.98 -30.09
C LYS A 268 9.29 -14.73 -30.40
N TYR A 269 8.64 -13.69 -30.92
CA TYR A 269 9.27 -12.44 -31.36
C TYR A 269 9.08 -11.30 -30.34
N SER A 270 8.68 -11.62 -29.11
CA SER A 270 8.51 -10.64 -28.06
C SER A 270 9.80 -9.89 -27.75
N ARG A 271 9.69 -8.56 -27.64
CA ARG A 271 10.78 -7.67 -27.17
C ARG A 271 11.16 -7.92 -25.70
N PHE A 272 10.38 -8.70 -24.96
CA PHE A 272 10.62 -9.07 -23.57
C PHE A 272 11.26 -10.47 -23.42
N ARG A 273 11.54 -11.16 -24.53
CA ARG A 273 12.19 -12.49 -24.54
C ARG A 273 13.59 -12.37 -23.93
N THR A 274 13.89 -13.24 -22.96
CA THR A 274 15.21 -13.33 -22.30
C THR A 274 15.94 -14.62 -22.60
N ARG A 275 15.20 -15.71 -22.84
CA ARG A 275 15.74 -17.02 -23.20
C ARG A 275 15.85 -17.12 -24.71
N HIS A 276 17.06 -17.07 -25.25
CA HIS A 276 17.35 -17.11 -26.68
C HIS A 276 18.04 -18.41 -27.07
N ASP A 277 17.85 -18.81 -28.32
CA ASP A 277 18.49 -19.99 -28.89
C ASP A 277 20.00 -19.72 -29.08
N PRO A 278 20.87 -20.74 -28.95
CA PRO A 278 22.32 -20.55 -29.03
C PRO A 278 22.77 -20.02 -30.39
N GLU A 279 22.07 -20.39 -31.47
CA GLU A 279 22.32 -19.87 -32.82
C GLU A 279 22.10 -18.36 -32.90
N PHE A 280 20.95 -17.89 -32.42
CA PHE A 280 20.64 -16.45 -32.35
C PHE A 280 21.67 -15.68 -31.52
N VAL A 281 22.12 -16.28 -30.40
CA VAL A 281 23.18 -15.69 -29.57
C VAL A 281 24.48 -15.55 -30.35
N ARG A 282 24.91 -16.60 -31.06
CA ARG A 282 26.11 -16.58 -31.91
C ARG A 282 26.00 -15.52 -33.00
N GLU A 283 24.88 -15.47 -33.73
CA GLU A 283 24.63 -14.46 -34.75
C GLU A 283 24.74 -13.03 -34.19
N LYS A 284 24.14 -12.77 -33.02
CA LYS A 284 24.21 -11.46 -32.37
C LYS A 284 25.60 -11.10 -31.85
N VAL A 285 26.39 -12.08 -31.44
CA VAL A 285 27.78 -11.88 -31.04
C VAL A 285 28.65 -11.56 -32.27
N ILE A 286 28.47 -12.28 -33.38
CA ILE A 286 29.17 -12.00 -34.65
C ILE A 286 28.79 -10.61 -35.18
N GLU A 287 27.53 -10.21 -35.09
CA GLU A 287 27.07 -8.87 -35.48
C GLU A 287 27.74 -7.77 -34.62
N GLU A 288 27.90 -8.01 -33.31
CA GLU A 288 28.64 -7.11 -32.42
C GLU A 288 30.12 -7.01 -32.81
N TYR A 289 30.80 -8.15 -33.02
CA TYR A 289 32.20 -8.16 -33.47
C TYR A 289 32.39 -7.50 -34.84
N ARG A 290 31.47 -7.72 -35.79
CA ARG A 290 31.53 -7.07 -37.11
C ARG A 290 31.41 -5.56 -36.99
N ARG A 291 30.55 -5.08 -36.08
CA ARG A 291 30.40 -3.65 -35.82
C ARG A 291 31.65 -3.08 -35.15
N GLU A 292 32.21 -3.76 -34.17
CA GLU A 292 33.48 -3.35 -33.54
C GLU A 292 34.63 -3.32 -34.55
N TRP A 293 34.69 -4.30 -35.45
CA TRP A 293 35.66 -4.32 -36.53
C TRP A 293 35.48 -3.14 -37.48
N LEU A 294 34.25 -2.83 -37.91
CA LEU A 294 33.96 -1.65 -38.73
C LEU A 294 34.29 -0.33 -38.02
N ASP A 295 33.95 -0.22 -36.73
CA ASP A 295 34.28 0.95 -35.90
C ASP A 295 35.81 1.09 -35.72
N SER A 296 36.54 -0.03 -35.67
CA SER A 296 38.01 -0.07 -35.63
C SER A 296 38.66 0.27 -36.98
N GLN A 297 37.95 0.05 -38.09
CA GLN A 297 38.38 0.42 -39.43
C GLN A 297 38.17 1.93 -39.64
N SER A 298 38.89 2.75 -38.87
CA SER A 298 38.99 4.17 -39.16
C SER A 298 39.93 4.35 -40.35
N LEU A 299 39.39 4.70 -41.52
CA LEU A 299 40.19 5.28 -42.60
C LEU A 299 40.63 6.68 -42.14
N LEU A 300 41.74 6.75 -41.43
CA LEU A 300 42.31 8.03 -40.99
C LEU A 300 42.90 8.76 -42.19
N THR A 301 42.50 10.01 -42.35
CA THR A 301 43.19 10.94 -43.25
C THR A 301 44.64 11.14 -42.77
N PRO A 302 45.57 11.57 -43.65
CA PRO A 302 46.97 11.82 -43.26
C PRO A 302 47.09 12.76 -42.04
N LEU A 303 46.23 13.78 -41.94
CA LEU A 303 46.17 14.67 -40.79
C LEU A 303 45.67 13.96 -39.51
N GLY A 304 44.72 13.04 -39.64
CA GLY A 304 44.23 12.20 -38.55
C GLY A 304 45.31 11.26 -38.00
N GLN A 305 46.08 10.62 -38.88
CA GLN A 305 47.23 9.78 -38.49
C GLN A 305 48.28 10.58 -37.71
N PHE A 306 48.60 11.78 -38.19
CA PHE A 306 49.54 12.67 -37.50
C PHE A 306 49.04 13.07 -36.10
N ARG A 307 47.75 13.37 -35.95
CA ARG A 307 47.15 13.68 -34.64
C ARG A 307 47.19 12.47 -33.69
N GLN A 308 46.89 11.27 -34.17
CA GLN A 308 47.01 10.05 -33.36
C GLN A 308 48.46 9.79 -32.95
N GLN A 309 49.42 9.92 -33.87
CA GLN A 309 50.84 9.78 -33.52
C GLN A 309 51.29 10.81 -32.49
N ARG A 310 50.86 12.07 -32.62
CA ARG A 310 51.17 13.11 -31.63
C ARG A 310 50.52 12.82 -30.28
N ALA A 311 49.28 12.33 -30.26
CA ALA A 311 48.58 11.93 -29.05
C ALA A 311 49.25 10.72 -28.38
N ALA A 312 49.66 9.71 -29.15
CA ALA A 312 50.38 8.53 -28.66
C ALA A 312 51.76 8.91 -28.10
N LYS A 313 52.52 9.79 -28.78
CA LYS A 313 53.79 10.33 -28.28
C LYS A 313 53.59 11.12 -26.98
N SER A 314 52.55 11.95 -26.92
CA SER A 314 52.20 12.70 -25.69
C SER A 314 51.78 11.76 -24.55
N ALA A 315 51.00 10.72 -24.84
CA ALA A 315 50.60 9.72 -23.85
C ALA A 315 51.80 8.90 -23.35
N ALA A 316 52.72 8.50 -24.23
CA ALA A 316 53.95 7.82 -23.87
C ALA A 316 54.87 8.72 -23.02
N ALA A 317 55.00 10.00 -23.39
CA ALA A 317 55.76 10.98 -22.60
C ALA A 317 55.12 11.28 -21.23
N LYS A 318 53.79 11.15 -21.11
CA LYS A 318 53.09 11.22 -19.82
C LYS A 318 53.30 9.93 -19.01
N ALA A 319 53.20 8.77 -19.64
CA ALA A 319 53.40 7.48 -18.98
C ALA A 319 54.84 7.30 -18.46
N SER A 320 55.85 7.83 -19.16
CA SER A 320 57.25 7.83 -18.69
C SER A 320 57.48 8.74 -17.48
N LYS A 321 56.55 9.69 -17.25
CA LYS A 321 56.57 10.58 -16.08
C LYS A 321 55.70 10.05 -14.95
N LEU A 322 55.17 8.82 -15.03
CA LEU A 322 54.38 8.22 -13.95
C LEU A 322 55.18 7.17 -13.19
N ASP A 323 55.12 7.21 -11.86
CA ASP A 323 55.65 6.18 -10.95
C ASP A 323 54.82 4.89 -11.00
N ALA A 324 55.33 3.81 -10.38
CA ALA A 324 54.64 2.52 -10.26
C ALA A 324 53.23 2.60 -9.61
N ASN A 325 52.97 3.65 -8.84
CA ASN A 325 51.67 3.92 -8.20
C ASN A 325 50.76 4.86 -9.01
N GLY A 326 51.17 5.29 -10.21
CA GLY A 326 50.38 6.17 -11.08
C GLY A 326 50.44 7.66 -10.72
N ASN A 327 51.40 8.08 -9.90
CA ASN A 327 51.65 9.49 -9.58
C ASN A 327 52.66 10.09 -10.55
N VAL A 328 52.57 11.39 -10.83
CA VAL A 328 53.54 12.06 -11.70
C VAL A 328 54.86 12.26 -10.95
N MET A 329 55.94 11.68 -11.47
CA MET A 329 57.31 11.96 -11.05
C MET A 329 57.62 13.43 -11.27
N MET A 330 58.07 14.11 -10.23
CA MET A 330 58.57 15.48 -10.33
C MET A 330 59.88 15.49 -11.12
N ASP A 331 60.13 16.58 -11.85
CA ASP A 331 61.43 16.75 -12.52
C ASP A 331 62.51 17.01 -11.47
N SER A 332 63.70 16.44 -11.68
CA SER A 332 64.82 16.57 -10.73
C SER A 332 65.21 18.03 -10.43
N GLU A 333 65.04 18.93 -11.40
CA GLU A 333 65.23 20.38 -11.22
C GLU A 333 64.18 20.99 -10.29
N THR A 334 62.95 20.48 -10.33
CA THR A 334 61.86 20.95 -9.48
C THR A 334 62.07 20.48 -8.04
N ASP A 335 62.55 19.26 -7.85
CA ASP A 335 62.94 18.75 -6.53
C ASP A 335 64.16 19.51 -5.95
N ALA A 336 65.14 19.84 -6.79
CA ALA A 336 66.28 20.68 -6.41
C ALA A 336 65.84 22.12 -6.04
N PHE A 337 64.90 22.70 -6.77
CA PHE A 337 64.35 24.01 -6.45
C PHE A 337 63.56 23.99 -5.14
N ILE A 338 62.70 22.99 -4.93
CA ILE A 338 61.92 22.85 -3.69
C ILE A 338 62.85 22.67 -2.49
N SER A 339 63.90 21.85 -2.61
CA SER A 339 64.87 21.66 -1.53
C SER A 339 65.67 22.94 -1.24
N GLN A 340 66.11 23.69 -2.26
CA GLN A 340 66.74 25.01 -2.06
C GLN A 340 65.79 26.03 -1.43
N PHE A 341 64.54 26.07 -1.86
CA PHE A 341 63.51 26.96 -1.33
C PHE A 341 63.17 26.63 0.14
N MET A 342 63.05 25.34 0.48
CA MET A 342 62.84 24.88 1.85
C MET A 342 64.04 25.24 2.75
N ASN A 343 65.27 25.12 2.24
CA ASN A 343 66.48 25.52 2.97
C ASN A 343 66.55 27.05 3.19
N MET A 344 66.17 27.86 2.21
CA MET A 344 66.08 29.32 2.36
C MET A 344 65.02 29.75 3.38
N ASN A 345 63.87 29.07 3.43
CA ASN A 345 62.81 29.40 4.39
C ASN A 345 63.11 28.88 5.81
N MET A 346 63.79 27.75 5.95
CA MET A 346 64.31 27.27 7.25
C MET A 346 65.36 28.24 7.83
N GLY A 347 66.17 28.89 6.98
CA GLY A 347 67.10 29.94 7.41
C GLY A 347 66.43 31.23 7.90
N LYS A 348 65.19 31.52 7.51
CA LYS A 348 64.43 32.70 7.94
C LYS A 348 63.58 32.45 9.20
N SER A 349 63.16 31.21 9.48
CA SER A 349 62.31 30.90 10.63
C SER A 349 63.06 30.83 11.97
N VAL A 350 64.39 30.68 11.96
CA VAL A 350 65.22 30.60 13.18
C VAL A 350 65.41 31.97 13.87
N LYS A 351 65.14 33.09 13.19
CA LYS A 351 65.35 34.46 13.76
C LYS A 351 64.15 35.09 14.47
N SER A 352 63.01 34.41 14.69
CA SER A 352 61.80 35.05 15.25
C SER A 352 61.14 34.39 16.48
N LYS A 353 61.84 33.54 17.25
CA LYS A 353 61.33 33.07 18.56
C LYS A 353 62.40 33.10 19.67
N GLN A 354 62.76 34.30 20.12
CA GLN A 354 63.09 34.55 21.53
C GLN A 354 61.98 35.42 22.12
N LYS A 355 61.04 34.80 22.85
CA LYS A 355 60.16 35.50 23.80
C LYS A 355 60.34 34.85 25.18
N SER A 356 60.57 35.73 26.14
CA SER A 356 60.99 35.53 27.53
C SER A 356 59.99 34.74 28.40
N PRO A 357 60.47 34.09 29.49
CA PRO A 357 59.61 33.40 30.43
C PRO A 357 58.99 34.39 31.43
N LYS A 358 57.66 34.39 31.55
CA LYS A 358 56.96 35.05 32.66
C LYS A 358 56.78 34.06 33.80
N THR A 359 57.47 34.33 34.90
CA THR A 359 57.22 33.82 36.25
C THR A 359 55.78 34.12 36.69
N LYS A 360 55.10 33.11 37.27
CA LYS A 360 54.00 33.33 38.20
C LYS A 360 54.11 32.36 39.38
N GLN A 361 54.08 32.98 40.54
CA GLN A 361 54.18 32.44 41.88
C GLN A 361 52.98 31.54 42.21
N THR A 362 53.26 30.54 43.03
CA THR A 362 52.33 29.72 43.80
C THR A 362 51.81 30.47 45.01
N ALA A 363 50.49 30.54 45.14
CA ALA A 363 49.72 30.44 46.39
C ALA A 363 48.33 29.94 46.02
#